data_AF-A0AAP2BJK1-F1
#
_entry.id   AF-A0AAP2BJK1-F1
#
_cell.length_a   1.000
_cell.length_b   1.000
_cell.length_c   1.000
_cell.angle_alpha   90.00
_cell.angle_beta   90.00
_cell.angle_gamma   90.00
#
_symmetry.space_group_name_H-M   'P 1'
#
loop_
_entity.id
_entity.type
_entity.pdbx_description
1 polymer ?
#
loop_
_entity_poly.entity_id
_entity_poly.type
_entity_poly.pdbx_seq_one_letter_code
_entity_poly.pdbx_strand_id
1 'polypeptide(L)'
;MRAGSQIQAIVEQALNSALFSLEAMIVSVSGGRATVQPSPKRIFGDNSEPIAYPAVENVRLISLVWDSGKSGVSGRVSPGDECLLIALSHGDGDEPDHKTISSAIAICGFSDVASHQMPDKAGLRVFSGSAFIEWDDGSIKGDTGQGATFEFTGNKMTVNALGGIDMTAPMTTINGNLTISGSISQGAEGGGNADFGGNVTITGDSKAADHISGGKSFNSHTHKENGEGSQTDAPT
;
A
#
# COMPACT_ATOMS: atom_id res chain seq x y z
N MET A 1 -9.18 -21.98 -62.08
CA MET A 1 -8.99 -21.67 -60.65
C MET A 1 -10.37 -21.56 -60.02
N ARG A 2 -10.67 -22.30 -58.94
CA ARG A 2 -12.01 -22.34 -58.32
C ARG A 2 -12.14 -21.16 -57.37
N ALA A 3 -13.24 -20.40 -57.44
CA ALA A 3 -13.48 -19.20 -56.61
C ALA A 3 -13.24 -19.42 -55.10
N GLY A 4 -13.45 -20.65 -54.59
CA GLY A 4 -13.13 -21.02 -53.21
C GLY A 4 -11.64 -20.89 -52.83
N SER A 5 -10.70 -21.13 -53.75
CA SER A 5 -9.26 -20.99 -53.47
C SER A 5 -8.81 -19.54 -53.40
N GLN A 6 -9.50 -18.62 -54.10
CA GLN A 6 -9.20 -17.19 -54.05
C GLN A 6 -9.74 -16.55 -52.77
N ILE A 7 -10.96 -16.91 -52.35
CA ILE A 7 -11.54 -16.43 -51.09
C ILE A 7 -10.69 -16.89 -49.91
N GLN A 8 -10.25 -18.15 -49.90
CA GLN A 8 -9.40 -18.67 -48.84
C GLN A 8 -8.05 -17.94 -48.77
N ALA A 9 -7.40 -17.69 -49.90
CA ALA A 9 -6.15 -16.93 -49.94
C ALA A 9 -6.31 -15.48 -49.42
N ILE A 10 -7.42 -14.82 -49.77
CA ILE A 10 -7.74 -13.46 -49.27
C ILE A 10 -7.94 -13.47 -47.75
N VAL A 11 -8.66 -14.47 -47.24
CA VAL A 11 -8.91 -14.62 -45.79
C VAL A 11 -7.61 -14.90 -45.05
N GLU A 12 -6.78 -15.84 -45.52
CA GLU A 12 -5.49 -16.14 -44.92
C GLU A 12 -4.55 -14.93 -44.96
N GLN A 13 -4.53 -14.16 -46.06
CA GLN A 13 -3.75 -12.93 -46.15
C GLN A 13 -4.24 -11.88 -45.13
N ALA A 14 -5.55 -11.69 -45.00
CA ALA A 14 -6.14 -10.72 -44.07
C ALA A 14 -6.01 -11.12 -42.58
N LEU A 15 -5.89 -12.43 -42.29
CA LEU A 15 -5.63 -12.95 -40.95
C LEU A 15 -4.12 -12.91 -40.63
N ASN A 16 -3.25 -13.22 -41.61
CA ASN A 16 -1.80 -13.14 -41.42
C ASN A 16 -1.29 -11.70 -41.36
N SER A 17 -2.02 -10.72 -41.89
CA SER A 17 -1.73 -9.30 -41.69
C SER A 17 -2.27 -8.76 -40.35
N ALA A 18 -3.16 -9.51 -39.68
CA ALA A 18 -3.80 -9.09 -38.46
C ALA A 18 -2.86 -9.20 -37.25
N LEU A 19 -2.44 -8.06 -36.69
CA LEU A 19 -1.78 -8.02 -35.39
C LEU A 19 -2.79 -7.69 -34.31
N PHE A 20 -2.94 -8.58 -33.34
CA PHE A 20 -3.83 -8.40 -32.19
C PHE A 20 -3.04 -8.09 -30.92
N SER A 21 -1.96 -8.85 -30.66
CA SER A 21 -1.06 -8.61 -29.54
C SER A 21 0.33 -9.17 -29.80
N LEU A 22 1.34 -8.60 -29.13
CA LEU A 22 2.74 -9.06 -29.16
C LEU A 22 3.35 -8.94 -27.77
N GLU A 23 4.19 -9.90 -27.36
CA GLU A 23 5.10 -9.68 -26.23
C GLU A 23 6.07 -8.55 -26.57
N ALA A 24 6.37 -7.70 -25.59
CA ALA A 24 7.19 -6.53 -25.82
C ALA A 24 7.91 -6.05 -24.55
N MET A 25 8.88 -5.16 -24.75
CA MET A 25 9.66 -4.54 -23.69
C MET A 25 9.49 -3.02 -23.71
N ILE A 26 9.37 -2.41 -22.53
CA ILE A 26 9.35 -0.96 -22.36
C ILE A 26 10.74 -0.39 -22.66
N VAL A 27 10.82 0.57 -23.59
CA VAL A 27 12.06 1.28 -23.96
C VAL A 27 12.18 2.59 -23.20
N SER A 28 11.08 3.33 -23.09
CA SER A 28 11.02 4.62 -22.38
C SER A 28 9.61 4.89 -21.87
N VAL A 29 9.49 5.68 -20.81
CA VAL A 29 8.21 6.07 -20.19
C VAL A 29 8.19 7.57 -19.93
N SER A 30 7.08 8.22 -20.27
CA SER A 30 6.83 9.63 -19.96
C SER A 30 5.33 9.91 -19.90
N GLY A 31 4.85 10.57 -18.85
CA GLY A 31 3.47 11.05 -18.75
C GLY A 31 2.37 9.98 -18.89
N GLY A 32 2.62 8.75 -18.41
CA GLY A 32 1.68 7.62 -18.55
C GLY A 32 1.66 6.96 -19.93
N ARG A 33 2.63 7.29 -20.78
CA ARG A 33 2.84 6.69 -22.09
C ARG A 33 4.23 6.10 -22.22
N ALA A 34 4.40 5.17 -23.15
CA ALA A 34 5.65 4.47 -23.37
C ALA A 34 6.04 4.38 -24.85
N THR A 35 7.34 4.23 -25.07
CA THR A 35 7.86 3.61 -26.30
C THR A 35 8.07 2.13 -26.01
N VAL A 36 7.55 1.26 -26.86
CA VAL A 36 7.48 -0.18 -26.63
C VAL A 36 8.08 -0.92 -27.81
N GLN A 37 9.01 -1.85 -27.55
CA GLN A 37 9.67 -2.66 -28.57
C GLN A 37 9.10 -4.09 -28.55
N PRO A 38 8.39 -4.54 -29.59
CA PRO A 38 7.95 -5.93 -29.65
C PRO A 38 9.14 -6.89 -29.71
N SER A 39 9.05 -7.98 -28.96
CA SER A 39 10.10 -9.01 -28.83
C SER A 39 10.10 -10.03 -29.99
N PRO A 40 8.94 -10.48 -30.52
CA PRO A 40 8.92 -11.41 -31.65
C PRO A 40 9.52 -10.81 -32.93
N LYS A 41 9.97 -11.71 -33.81
CA LYS A 41 10.36 -11.36 -35.18
C LYS A 41 9.40 -11.99 -36.16
N ARG A 42 9.12 -11.30 -37.27
CA ARG A 42 8.24 -11.77 -38.35
C ARG A 42 9.07 -12.30 -39.51
N ILE A 43 8.71 -13.46 -40.01
CA ILE A 43 9.22 -13.99 -41.28
C ILE A 43 8.19 -13.64 -42.37
N PHE A 44 8.67 -13.12 -43.49
CA PHE A 44 7.83 -12.81 -44.64
C PHE A 44 8.01 -13.90 -45.70
N GLY A 45 6.99 -14.18 -46.51
CA GLY A 45 7.04 -15.28 -47.48
C GLY A 45 8.14 -15.12 -48.54
N ASP A 46 8.62 -13.90 -48.76
CA ASP A 46 9.69 -13.52 -49.67
C ASP A 46 11.07 -13.35 -49.00
N ASN A 47 11.15 -13.46 -47.67
CA ASN A 47 12.40 -13.32 -46.92
C ASN A 47 12.50 -14.35 -45.79
N SER A 48 13.51 -15.22 -45.87
CA SER A 48 13.79 -16.25 -44.85
C SER A 48 14.34 -15.68 -43.54
N GLU A 49 14.90 -14.46 -43.55
CA GLU A 49 15.45 -13.83 -42.36
C GLU A 49 14.36 -13.18 -41.49
N PRO A 50 14.23 -13.52 -40.20
CA PRO A 50 13.25 -12.90 -39.31
C PRO A 50 13.53 -11.42 -39.08
N ILE A 51 12.54 -10.57 -39.36
CA ILE A 51 12.62 -9.11 -39.20
C ILE A 51 11.99 -8.72 -37.86
N ALA A 52 12.68 -7.90 -37.07
CA ALA A 52 12.13 -7.33 -35.84
C ALA A 52 11.06 -6.27 -36.15
N TYR A 53 10.02 -6.20 -35.32
CA TYR A 53 9.07 -5.10 -35.41
C TYR A 53 9.74 -3.77 -35.01
N PRO A 54 9.29 -2.63 -35.58
CA PRO A 54 9.74 -1.33 -35.11
C PRO A 54 9.22 -1.06 -33.69
N ALA A 55 9.90 -0.16 -32.98
CA ALA A 55 9.38 0.38 -31.75
C ALA A 55 8.08 1.17 -32.01
N VAL A 56 7.11 1.01 -31.12
CA VAL A 56 5.85 1.73 -31.14
C VAL A 56 5.91 2.85 -30.12
N GLU A 57 5.79 4.09 -30.58
CA GLU A 57 5.81 5.28 -29.73
C GLU A 57 4.41 5.63 -29.21
N ASN A 58 4.36 6.45 -28.16
CA ASN A 58 3.12 7.04 -27.64
C ASN A 58 2.06 6.01 -27.16
N VAL A 59 2.49 4.78 -26.83
CA VAL A 59 1.64 3.68 -26.36
C VAL A 59 1.07 4.02 -25.00
N ARG A 60 -0.25 3.86 -24.82
CA ARG A 60 -0.90 4.09 -23.52
C ARG A 60 -0.58 2.95 -22.57
N LEU A 61 -0.04 3.26 -21.39
CA LEU A 61 0.10 2.27 -20.32
C LEU A 61 -1.25 2.06 -19.64
N ILE A 62 -1.64 0.80 -19.41
CA ILE A 62 -2.88 0.52 -18.68
C ILE A 62 -2.67 0.76 -17.18
N SER A 63 -3.53 1.61 -16.62
CA SER A 63 -3.84 1.66 -15.19
C SER A 63 -5.33 1.41 -15.03
N LEU A 64 -5.72 0.74 -13.95
CA LEU A 64 -7.13 0.57 -13.62
C LEU A 64 -7.60 1.88 -12.98
N VAL A 65 -8.47 2.63 -13.66
CA VAL A 65 -8.99 3.91 -13.20
C VAL A 65 -10.52 3.91 -13.25
N TRP A 66 -11.13 4.42 -12.19
CA TRP A 66 -12.57 4.53 -11.99
C TRP A 66 -12.93 5.92 -11.46
N ASP A 67 -14.23 6.20 -11.29
CA ASP A 67 -14.75 7.47 -10.79
C ASP A 67 -14.17 8.69 -11.54
N SER A 68 -14.18 8.62 -12.87
CA SER A 68 -13.61 9.66 -13.75
C SER A 68 -12.14 9.98 -13.45
N GLY A 69 -11.36 8.99 -13.02
CA GLY A 69 -9.93 9.12 -12.72
C GLY A 69 -9.60 9.51 -11.28
N LYS A 70 -10.59 9.59 -10.38
CA LYS A 70 -10.35 9.91 -8.97
C LYS A 70 -9.93 8.71 -8.13
N SER A 71 -10.18 7.50 -8.62
CA SER A 71 -9.84 6.24 -7.95
C SER A 71 -9.12 5.32 -8.92
N GLY A 72 -8.10 4.58 -8.48
CA GLY A 72 -7.40 3.65 -9.35
C GLY A 72 -6.27 2.86 -8.71
N VAL A 73 -5.73 1.92 -9.49
CA VAL A 73 -4.51 1.16 -9.18
C VAL A 73 -3.52 1.36 -10.32
N SER A 74 -2.33 1.84 -9.99
CA SER A 74 -1.22 2.06 -10.92
C SER A 74 0.09 1.58 -10.31
N GLY A 75 0.96 1.01 -11.14
CA GLY A 75 2.31 0.62 -10.75
C GLY A 75 3.38 1.54 -11.35
N ARG A 76 4.59 1.47 -10.81
CA ARG A 76 5.77 2.04 -11.48
C ARG A 76 6.12 1.17 -12.68
N VAL A 77 6.38 1.81 -13.82
CA VAL A 77 6.88 1.16 -15.04
C VAL A 77 8.20 1.82 -15.43
N SER A 78 9.21 1.03 -15.78
CA SER A 78 10.57 1.46 -16.10
C SER A 78 11.05 0.83 -17.42
N PRO A 79 12.06 1.44 -18.09
CA PRO A 79 12.75 0.78 -19.19
C PRO A 79 13.24 -0.62 -18.80
N GLY A 80 13.03 -1.60 -19.68
CA GLY A 80 13.34 -3.01 -19.44
C GLY A 80 12.17 -3.86 -18.95
N ASP A 81 11.07 -3.26 -18.48
CA ASP A 81 9.90 -4.01 -18.02
C ASP A 81 9.22 -4.74 -19.19
N GLU A 82 8.80 -5.98 -18.95
CA GLU A 82 8.05 -6.79 -19.91
C GLU A 82 6.56 -6.42 -19.91
N CYS A 83 5.96 -6.41 -21.09
CA CYS A 83 4.57 -6.06 -21.29
C CYS A 83 3.94 -6.83 -22.45
N LEU A 84 2.61 -6.90 -22.44
CA LEU A 84 1.83 -7.32 -23.59
C LEU A 84 1.34 -6.07 -24.33
N LEU A 85 1.80 -5.90 -25.57
CA LEU A 85 1.31 -4.85 -26.46
C LEU A 85 0.04 -5.34 -27.14
N ILE A 86 -1.07 -4.61 -27.02
CA ILE A 86 -2.36 -4.96 -27.60
C ILE A 86 -2.74 -3.88 -28.62
N ALA A 87 -2.95 -4.30 -29.86
CA ALA A 87 -3.41 -3.41 -30.92
C ALA A 87 -4.84 -2.93 -30.65
N LEU A 88 -5.07 -1.65 -30.84
CA LEU A 88 -6.39 -1.04 -30.82
C LEU A 88 -6.94 -1.00 -32.25
N SER A 89 -8.27 -1.02 -32.37
CA SER A 89 -8.93 -0.87 -33.67
C SER A 89 -8.81 0.52 -34.27
N HIS A 90 -8.50 1.55 -33.46
CA HIS A 90 -8.34 2.94 -33.91
C HIS A 90 -7.67 3.77 -32.81
N GLY A 91 -7.15 4.93 -33.19
CA GLY A 91 -6.74 5.98 -32.26
C GLY A 91 -7.93 6.79 -31.72
N ASP A 92 -7.64 7.85 -30.96
CA ASP A 92 -8.66 8.79 -30.48
C ASP A 92 -9.18 9.62 -31.66
N GLY A 93 -10.35 9.28 -32.19
CA GLY A 93 -11.02 10.01 -33.29
C GLY A 93 -10.85 9.44 -34.70
N ASP A 94 -10.13 8.32 -34.86
CA ASP A 94 -9.95 7.66 -36.15
C ASP A 94 -11.10 6.69 -36.47
N GLU A 95 -11.35 6.44 -37.75
CA GLU A 95 -12.25 5.36 -38.19
C GLU A 95 -11.65 4.00 -37.78
N PRO A 96 -12.46 3.01 -37.34
CA PRO A 96 -11.97 1.68 -37.01
C PRO A 96 -11.21 1.02 -38.18
N ASP A 97 -9.89 1.04 -38.12
CA ASP A 97 -9.00 0.28 -39.00
C ASP A 97 -8.34 -0.84 -38.18
N HIS A 98 -9.02 -1.97 -38.19
CA HIS A 98 -8.58 -3.17 -37.51
C HIS A 98 -7.24 -3.59 -38.12
N LYS A 99 -6.18 -3.73 -37.29
CA LYS A 99 -5.01 -4.63 -37.46
C LYS A 99 -3.61 -3.99 -37.42
N THR A 100 -3.44 -2.80 -36.84
CA THR A 100 -2.09 -2.20 -36.75
C THR A 100 -1.69 -1.94 -35.31
N ILE A 101 -0.41 -2.16 -34.99
CA ILE A 101 0.17 -1.82 -33.68
C ILE A 101 0.53 -0.33 -33.57
N SER A 102 0.26 0.49 -34.60
CA SER A 102 0.48 1.94 -34.56
C SER A 102 -0.43 2.65 -33.56
N SER A 103 -1.57 2.05 -33.24
CA SER A 103 -2.43 2.42 -32.13
C SER A 103 -2.52 1.24 -31.18
N ALA A 104 -1.94 1.36 -29.98
CA ALA A 104 -1.84 0.25 -29.05
C ALA A 104 -1.90 0.70 -27.59
N ILE A 105 -2.20 -0.26 -26.73
CA ILE A 105 -2.03 -0.16 -25.28
C ILE A 105 -1.00 -1.21 -24.82
N ALA A 106 -0.29 -0.91 -23.74
CA ALA A 106 0.61 -1.86 -23.11
C ALA A 106 0.09 -2.25 -21.73
N ILE A 107 -0.01 -3.56 -21.49
CA ILE A 107 -0.27 -4.16 -20.18
C ILE A 107 1.06 -4.62 -19.61
N CYS A 108 1.58 -3.88 -18.64
CA CYS A 108 2.83 -4.23 -17.96
C CYS A 108 2.62 -5.37 -16.96
N GLY A 109 3.69 -6.11 -16.66
CA GLY A 109 3.62 -7.30 -15.82
C GLY A 109 3.41 -8.59 -16.61
N PHE A 110 3.79 -8.61 -17.89
CA PHE A 110 3.86 -9.83 -18.70
C PHE A 110 5.15 -10.61 -18.38
N SER A 111 5.41 -10.81 -17.08
CA SER A 111 6.57 -11.50 -16.53
C SER A 111 6.12 -12.33 -15.32
N ASP A 112 6.70 -13.50 -15.14
CA ASP A 112 6.53 -14.33 -13.94
C ASP A 112 7.59 -14.01 -12.87
N VAL A 113 8.54 -13.12 -13.17
CA VAL A 113 9.56 -12.67 -12.24
C VAL A 113 9.01 -11.58 -11.33
N ALA A 114 8.69 -11.95 -10.08
CA ALA A 114 8.17 -11.03 -9.07
C ALA A 114 8.74 -11.33 -7.68
N SER A 115 8.95 -10.28 -6.86
CA SER A 115 9.33 -10.42 -5.44
C SER A 115 8.25 -11.13 -4.63
N HIS A 116 7.00 -10.98 -5.06
CA HIS A 116 5.85 -11.71 -4.58
C HIS A 116 5.22 -12.40 -5.78
N GLN A 117 5.42 -13.72 -5.87
CA GLN A 117 4.77 -14.56 -6.86
C GLN A 117 3.24 -14.45 -6.76
N MET A 118 2.55 -14.75 -7.87
CA MET A 118 1.09 -14.81 -7.89
C MET A 118 0.61 -15.65 -6.71
N PRO A 119 -0.26 -15.10 -5.82
CA PRO A 119 -0.63 -15.80 -4.61
C PRO A 119 -1.50 -17.01 -4.94
N ASP A 120 -1.04 -18.20 -4.56
CA ASP A 120 -1.86 -19.42 -4.65
C ASP A 120 -2.99 -19.46 -3.61
N LYS A 121 -2.91 -18.61 -2.57
CA LYS A 121 -3.78 -18.66 -1.38
C LYS A 121 -4.35 -17.32 -0.94
N ALA A 122 -3.56 -16.25 -0.97
CA ALA A 122 -4.04 -14.94 -0.56
C ALA A 122 -5.07 -14.40 -1.56
N GLY A 123 -6.17 -13.83 -1.07
CA GLY A 123 -7.20 -13.24 -1.92
C GLY A 123 -6.68 -12.12 -2.84
N LEU A 124 -5.97 -11.13 -2.29
CA LEU A 124 -5.40 -10.01 -3.04
C LEU A 124 -4.14 -9.48 -2.36
N ARG A 125 -3.07 -9.25 -3.14
CA ARG A 125 -1.82 -8.63 -2.67
C ARG A 125 -1.43 -7.46 -3.58
N VAL A 126 -1.07 -6.34 -2.98
CA VAL A 126 -0.47 -5.18 -3.64
C VAL A 126 0.93 -4.98 -3.04
N PHE A 127 1.97 -4.89 -3.86
CA PHE A 127 3.36 -4.82 -3.37
C PHE A 127 4.24 -3.89 -4.20
N SER A 128 5.34 -3.43 -3.59
CA SER A 128 6.41 -2.69 -4.23
C SER A 128 7.74 -3.02 -3.55
N GLY A 129 8.63 -3.73 -4.24
CA GLY A 129 9.84 -4.28 -3.62
C GLY A 129 9.49 -5.32 -2.56
N SER A 130 10.03 -5.15 -1.34
CA SER A 130 9.71 -5.99 -0.18
C SER A 130 8.47 -5.53 0.60
N ALA A 131 7.94 -4.34 0.34
CA ALA A 131 6.75 -3.83 1.01
C ALA A 131 5.47 -4.36 0.35
N PHE A 132 4.45 -4.66 1.16
CA PHE A 132 3.16 -5.15 0.66
C PHE A 132 1.98 -4.84 1.59
N ILE A 133 0.77 -4.88 1.01
CA ILE A 133 -0.50 -5.05 1.71
C ILE A 133 -1.18 -6.28 1.12
N GLU A 134 -1.69 -7.13 1.98
CA GLU A 134 -2.38 -8.36 1.63
C GLU A 134 -3.76 -8.41 2.30
N TRP A 135 -4.77 -8.75 1.51
CA TRP A 135 -6.14 -8.99 1.93
C TRP A 135 -6.48 -10.45 1.66
N ASP A 136 -6.99 -11.13 2.69
CA ASP A 136 -7.40 -12.51 2.61
C ASP A 136 -8.67 -12.74 3.43
N ASP A 137 -9.28 -13.93 3.31
CA ASP A 137 -10.49 -14.24 4.07
C ASP A 137 -10.22 -14.23 5.58
N GLY A 138 -10.83 -13.27 6.28
CA GLY A 138 -10.65 -13.05 7.72
C GLY A 138 -9.34 -12.38 8.13
N SER A 139 -8.49 -11.91 7.20
CA SER A 139 -7.27 -11.17 7.55
C SER A 139 -6.87 -10.06 6.59
N ILE A 140 -6.27 -9.00 7.14
CA ILE A 140 -5.66 -7.89 6.40
C ILE A 140 -4.31 -7.60 7.04
N LYS A 141 -3.22 -7.69 6.29
CA LYS A 141 -1.87 -7.41 6.83
C LYS A 141 -1.04 -6.55 5.91
N GLY A 142 -0.08 -5.84 6.48
CA GLY A 142 0.90 -5.10 5.72
C GLY A 142 2.28 -5.15 6.36
N ASP A 143 3.29 -5.11 5.50
CA ASP A 143 4.70 -5.06 5.87
C ASP A 143 5.36 -3.95 5.06
N THR A 144 6.17 -3.14 5.73
CA THR A 144 6.97 -2.08 5.10
C THR A 144 8.19 -2.63 4.35
N GLY A 145 8.51 -3.92 4.52
CA GLY A 145 9.75 -4.54 4.08
C GLY A 145 10.95 -4.20 4.96
N GLN A 146 10.77 -3.32 5.96
CA GLN A 146 11.80 -2.76 6.83
C GLN A 146 11.53 -3.03 8.33
N GLY A 147 10.59 -3.94 8.63
CA GLY A 147 10.35 -4.46 9.98
C GLY A 147 9.13 -3.89 10.71
N ALA A 148 8.49 -2.84 10.20
CA ALA A 148 7.20 -2.38 10.72
C ALA A 148 6.05 -3.13 10.02
N THR A 149 5.12 -3.67 10.80
CA THR A 149 3.98 -4.46 10.33
C THR A 149 2.67 -4.11 11.05
N PHE A 150 1.56 -4.38 10.38
CA PHE A 150 0.23 -4.42 11.00
C PHE A 150 -0.53 -5.64 10.49
N GLU A 151 -1.41 -6.17 11.32
CA GLU A 151 -2.24 -7.33 10.98
C GLU A 151 -3.58 -7.24 11.70
N PHE A 152 -4.66 -7.32 10.93
CA PHE A 152 -6.00 -7.61 11.39
C PHE A 152 -6.28 -9.08 11.12
N THR A 153 -6.59 -9.85 12.15
CA THR A 153 -6.95 -11.27 12.02
C THR A 153 -8.19 -11.54 12.87
N GLY A 154 -9.28 -11.93 12.21
CA GLY A 154 -10.60 -12.00 12.81
C GLY A 154 -11.02 -10.66 13.41
N ASN A 155 -11.16 -10.61 14.73
CA ASN A 155 -11.56 -9.42 15.49
C ASN A 155 -10.39 -8.76 16.26
N LYS A 156 -9.13 -9.09 15.94
CA LYS A 156 -7.94 -8.58 16.62
C LYS A 156 -7.05 -7.80 15.66
N MET A 157 -6.55 -6.65 16.11
CA MET A 157 -5.46 -5.91 15.47
C MET A 157 -4.15 -6.14 16.23
N THR A 158 -3.06 -6.31 15.50
CA THR A 158 -1.69 -6.34 16.01
C THR A 158 -0.86 -5.34 15.21
N VAL A 159 -0.03 -4.54 15.90
CA VAL A 159 0.91 -3.61 15.28
C VAL A 159 2.29 -3.90 15.86
N ASN A 160 3.28 -4.08 14.99
CA ASN A 160 4.68 -4.18 15.38
C ASN A 160 5.46 -3.04 14.73
N ALA A 161 5.96 -2.12 15.54
CA ALA A 161 6.73 -0.98 15.09
C ALA A 161 7.95 -0.79 15.99
N LEU A 162 9.04 -1.48 15.67
CA LEU A 162 10.27 -1.50 16.48
C LEU A 162 10.89 -0.11 16.68
N GLY A 163 10.68 0.80 15.73
CA GLY A 163 11.11 2.20 15.83
C GLY A 163 10.23 3.06 16.74
N GLY A 164 9.08 2.56 17.20
CA GLY A 164 8.10 3.30 18.00
C GLY A 164 6.80 3.59 17.26
N ILE A 165 5.83 4.14 17.99
CA ILE A 165 4.55 4.62 17.47
C ILE A 165 4.37 6.06 17.96
N ASP A 166 4.36 7.01 17.03
CA ASP A 166 4.01 8.41 17.31
C ASP A 166 2.53 8.63 17.01
N MET A 167 1.77 9.08 18.01
CA MET A 167 0.34 9.37 17.88
C MET A 167 0.07 10.83 18.24
N THR A 168 -0.30 11.64 17.26
CA THR A 168 -0.69 13.04 17.46
C THR A 168 -2.17 13.21 17.16
N ALA A 169 -2.94 13.52 18.20
CA ALA A 169 -4.37 13.81 18.09
C ALA A 169 -4.78 14.80 19.18
N PRO A 170 -5.82 15.63 18.95
CA PRO A 170 -6.40 16.46 20.00
C PRO A 170 -6.93 15.64 21.18
N MET A 171 -7.36 14.40 20.91
CA MET A 171 -7.83 13.45 21.91
C MET A 171 -7.62 12.02 21.41
N THR A 172 -7.11 11.16 22.29
CA THR A 172 -7.01 9.71 22.07
C THR A 172 -7.85 9.01 23.13
N THR A 173 -8.79 8.17 22.72
CA THR A 173 -9.69 7.43 23.62
C THR A 173 -9.43 5.93 23.51
N ILE A 174 -9.23 5.27 24.65
CA ILE A 174 -9.10 3.81 24.75
C ILE A 174 -10.30 3.27 25.53
N ASN A 175 -11.22 2.62 24.83
CA ASN A 175 -12.40 1.99 25.44
C ASN A 175 -12.06 0.54 25.82
N GLY A 176 -11.63 0.34 27.06
CA GLY A 176 -11.24 -0.96 27.59
C GLY A 176 -10.11 -0.82 28.61
N ASN A 177 -9.55 -1.97 28.99
CA ASN A 177 -8.39 -1.98 29.88
C ASN A 177 -7.12 -1.62 29.11
N LEU A 178 -6.26 -0.80 29.71
CA LEU A 178 -4.96 -0.44 29.19
C LEU A 178 -3.85 -1.07 30.05
N THR A 179 -2.98 -1.85 29.42
CA THR A 179 -1.76 -2.37 30.04
C THR A 179 -0.56 -1.70 29.41
N ILE A 180 0.32 -1.13 30.24
CA ILE A 180 1.59 -0.53 29.83
C ILE A 180 2.69 -1.23 30.62
N SER A 181 3.57 -1.95 29.92
CA SER A 181 4.69 -2.67 30.54
C SER A 181 5.92 -1.78 30.77
N GLY A 182 5.98 -0.62 30.11
CA GLY A 182 7.02 0.39 30.28
C GLY A 182 6.63 1.46 31.30
N SER A 183 7.44 2.52 31.39
CA SER A 183 7.10 3.71 32.16
C SER A 183 6.09 4.59 31.42
N ILE A 184 5.32 5.38 32.19
CA ILE A 184 4.45 6.44 31.67
C ILE A 184 5.10 7.77 32.06
N SER A 185 5.35 8.63 31.08
CA SER A 185 5.72 10.02 31.31
C SER A 185 4.58 10.91 30.82
N GLN A 186 4.09 11.79 31.68
CA GLN A 186 2.93 12.63 31.41
C GLN A 186 3.23 14.07 31.86
N GLY A 187 2.85 15.05 31.03
CA GLY A 187 2.98 16.47 31.37
C GLY A 187 4.39 17.07 31.26
N ALA A 188 5.34 16.40 30.60
CA ALA A 188 6.77 16.74 30.61
C ALA A 188 7.13 18.19 30.18
N GLU A 189 6.34 18.85 29.31
CA GLU A 189 6.63 20.22 28.85
C GLU A 189 5.47 21.23 29.07
N GLY A 190 4.24 20.77 29.22
CA GLY A 190 3.06 21.64 29.32
C GLY A 190 2.32 21.58 30.67
N GLY A 191 2.69 20.64 31.54
CA GLY A 191 1.83 20.26 32.65
C GLY A 191 0.51 19.63 32.16
N GLY A 192 -0.14 18.89 33.04
CA GLY A 192 -1.43 18.27 32.77
C GLY A 192 -1.82 17.39 33.96
N ASN A 193 -3.11 17.24 34.20
CA ASN A 193 -3.58 16.38 35.27
C ASN A 193 -3.72 14.93 34.78
N ALA A 194 -3.47 13.99 35.67
CA ALA A 194 -3.89 12.61 35.52
C ALA A 194 -5.01 12.35 36.54
N ASP A 195 -6.24 12.17 36.04
CA ASP A 195 -7.42 11.96 36.87
C ASP A 195 -7.77 10.46 36.93
N PHE A 196 -7.76 9.90 38.14
CA PHE A 196 -8.13 8.51 38.38
C PHE A 196 -9.46 8.44 39.14
N GLY A 197 -10.51 7.95 38.48
CA GLY A 197 -11.84 7.79 39.09
C GLY A 197 -11.99 6.53 39.98
N GLY A 198 -10.94 5.72 40.10
CA GLY A 198 -10.94 4.47 40.86
C GLY A 198 -9.71 4.35 41.75
N ASN A 199 -9.54 3.19 42.38
CA ASN A 199 -8.41 2.93 43.27
C ASN A 199 -7.08 2.92 42.51
N VAL A 200 -6.06 3.51 43.12
CA VAL A 200 -4.67 3.44 42.64
C VAL A 200 -3.87 2.62 43.65
N THR A 201 -3.33 1.49 43.21
CA THR A 201 -2.45 0.64 44.03
C THR A 201 -1.02 0.82 43.58
N ILE A 202 -0.14 1.23 44.50
CA ILE A 202 1.29 1.39 44.27
C ILE A 202 2.01 0.35 45.11
N THR A 203 2.73 -0.56 44.46
CA THR A 203 3.51 -1.61 45.16
C THR A 203 4.90 -1.13 45.55
N GLY A 204 5.44 -0.13 44.85
CA GLY A 204 6.69 0.55 45.18
C GLY A 204 6.46 1.86 45.93
N ASP A 205 7.43 2.77 45.80
CA ASP A 205 7.37 4.07 46.46
C ASP A 205 6.54 5.08 45.66
N SER A 206 5.71 5.85 46.38
CA SER A 206 5.08 7.06 45.83
C SER A 206 5.83 8.29 46.34
N LYS A 207 6.34 9.11 45.41
CA LYS A 207 6.98 10.39 45.72
C LYS A 207 6.10 11.51 45.18
N ALA A 208 5.58 12.33 46.07
CA ALA A 208 4.80 13.50 45.73
C ALA A 208 5.39 14.72 46.43
N ALA A 209 5.21 15.91 45.84
CA ALA A 209 5.53 17.15 46.53
C ALA A 209 4.64 17.33 47.77
N ASP A 210 3.39 16.87 47.70
CA ASP A 210 2.45 16.78 48.81
C ASP A 210 1.37 15.72 48.51
N HIS A 211 0.81 15.12 49.56
CA HIS A 211 -0.34 14.23 49.45
C HIS A 211 -1.56 14.89 50.10
N ILE A 212 -2.52 15.33 49.29
CA ILE A 212 -3.71 16.04 49.76
C ILE A 212 -4.90 15.10 49.84
N SER A 213 -5.38 14.84 51.06
CA SER A 213 -6.54 13.97 51.32
C SER A 213 -7.67 14.78 51.96
N GLY A 214 -8.84 14.85 51.30
CA GLY A 214 -9.98 15.62 51.83
C GLY A 214 -9.65 17.10 52.09
N GLY A 215 -8.76 17.67 51.28
CA GLY A 215 -8.26 19.04 51.45
C GLY A 215 -7.22 19.23 52.56
N LYS A 216 -6.74 18.16 53.18
CA LYS A 216 -5.65 18.20 54.17
C LYS A 216 -4.33 17.79 53.52
N SER A 217 -3.38 18.71 53.52
CA SER A 217 -1.99 18.49 53.11
C SER A 217 -1.28 17.56 54.08
N PHE A 218 -0.48 16.63 53.58
CA PHE A 218 0.38 15.83 54.43
C PHE A 218 1.47 16.69 55.06
N ASN A 219 2.05 17.63 54.32
CA ASN A 219 3.16 18.47 54.79
C ASN A 219 2.77 19.51 55.86
N SER A 220 1.49 19.88 55.94
CA SER A 220 1.05 20.97 56.83
C SER A 220 -0.06 20.58 57.80
N HIS A 221 -0.43 19.29 57.89
CA HIS A 221 -1.45 18.89 58.86
C HIS A 221 -0.91 18.90 60.29
N THR A 222 -1.78 19.17 61.25
CA THR A 222 -1.48 19.10 62.68
C THR A 222 -2.54 18.24 63.36
N HIS A 223 -2.19 17.69 64.53
CA HIS A 223 -3.12 16.93 65.37
C HIS A 223 -3.38 17.70 66.68
N LYS A 224 -4.55 17.51 67.28
CA LYS A 224 -4.80 18.00 68.64
C LYS A 224 -4.24 16.99 69.65
N GLU A 225 -3.41 17.45 70.56
CA GLU A 225 -2.88 16.60 71.65
C GLU A 225 -3.98 16.19 72.64
N ASN A 226 -3.75 15.10 73.39
CA ASN A 226 -4.74 14.57 74.32
C ASN A 226 -5.09 15.58 75.45
N GLY A 227 -6.36 15.63 75.85
CA GLY A 227 -6.85 16.50 76.94
C GLY A 227 -7.11 17.95 76.50
N GLU A 228 -6.67 18.92 77.30
CA GLU A 228 -6.72 20.37 76.99
C GLU A 228 -5.53 20.84 76.14
N GLY A 229 -4.79 19.92 75.49
CA GLY A 229 -3.57 20.21 74.75
C GLY A 229 -3.74 21.10 73.51
N SER A 230 -2.63 21.68 73.08
CA SER A 230 -2.51 22.50 71.86
C SER A 230 -2.44 21.65 70.58
N GLN A 231 -2.35 22.31 69.43
CA GLN A 231 -2.00 21.64 68.17
C GLN A 231 -0.53 21.22 68.18
N THR A 232 -0.21 20.08 67.55
CA THR A 232 1.17 19.68 67.28
C THR A 232 1.81 20.60 66.24
N ASP A 233 3.13 20.54 66.14
CA ASP A 233 3.85 21.04 64.97
C ASP A 233 3.50 20.20 63.72
N ALA A 234 3.82 20.75 62.55
CA ALA A 234 3.66 20.06 61.27
C ALA A 234 4.71 18.93 61.10
N PRO A 235 4.41 17.89 60.31
CA PRO A 235 5.37 16.84 59.97
C PRO A 235 6.65 17.40 59.34
N THR A 236 7.79 16.80 59.70
CA THR A 236 9.11 17.06 59.12
C THR A 236 9.49 16.03 58.08
#